data_AF-A0A7N2MNQ1-F1
#
_entry.id   AF-A0A7N2MNQ1-F1
#
_cell.length_a   1.000
_cell.length_b   1.000
_cell.length_c   1.000
_cell.angle_alpha   90.00
_cell.angle_beta   90.00
_cell.angle_gamma   90.00
#
_symmetry.space_group_name_H-M   'P 1'
#
loop_
_entity.id
_entity.type
_entity.pdbx_description
1 polymer ?
#
loop_
_entity_poly.entity_id
_entity_poly.type
_entity_poly.pdbx_seq_one_letter_code
_entity_poly.pdbx_strand_id
1 'polypeptide(L)'
;MASNPKVFFDMTINGQPTGCIIMKLYTDGGDFTTENSTGGKSIYGAKFADENFVKKHTGPRVLSMANAGPETNGSQFFIYTAKTEWLNGKHIVFGEIIEGIDPKMRQHYQSPV
;
A
#
# COMPACT_ATOMS: atom_id res chain seq x y z
N MET A 1 16.06 -16.49 15.67
CA MET A 1 15.63 -15.53 14.63
C MET A 1 14.21 -15.10 14.93
N ALA A 2 13.94 -13.80 15.07
CA ALA A 2 12.59 -13.33 15.35
C ALA A 2 11.70 -13.52 14.11
N SER A 3 10.47 -13.98 14.29
CA SER A 3 9.52 -14.07 13.17
C SER A 3 9.12 -12.67 12.71
N ASN A 4 9.10 -12.44 11.40
CA ASN A 4 8.62 -11.20 10.80
C ASN A 4 7.25 -10.79 11.38
N PRO A 5 7.06 -9.51 11.76
CA PRO A 5 5.78 -9.04 12.30
C PRO A 5 4.64 -9.31 11.32
N LYS A 6 3.49 -9.73 11.84
CA LYS A 6 2.25 -9.81 11.07
C LYS A 6 1.35 -8.66 11.50
N VAL A 7 0.92 -7.85 10.55
CA VAL A 7 -0.10 -6.81 10.73
C VAL A 7 -1.38 -7.31 10.11
N PHE A 8 -2.51 -6.99 10.74
CA PHE A 8 -3.82 -7.45 10.35
C PHE A 8 -4.70 -6.22 10.09
N PHE A 9 -5.46 -6.25 9.00
CA PHE A 9 -6.46 -5.24 8.69
C PHE A 9 -7.81 -5.93 8.56
N ASP A 10 -8.73 -5.65 9.47
CA ASP A 10 -10.11 -6.10 9.32
C ASP A 10 -10.77 -5.32 8.19
N MET A 11 -11.34 -6.05 7.25
CA MET A 11 -12.05 -5.50 6.10
C MET A 11 -13.55 -5.52 6.38
N THR A 12 -14.19 -4.38 6.15
CA THR A 12 -15.66 -4.29 6.07
C THR A 12 -16.06 -3.72 4.72
N ILE A 13 -17.15 -4.24 4.16
CA ILE A 13 -17.82 -3.69 2.97
C ILE A 13 -19.25 -3.36 3.37
N ASN A 14 -19.66 -2.11 3.21
CA ASN A 14 -20.97 -1.61 3.63
C ASN A 14 -21.29 -1.89 5.12
N GLY A 15 -20.27 -1.80 5.99
CA GLY A 15 -20.40 -2.09 7.42
C GLY A 15 -20.53 -3.57 7.76
N GLN A 16 -20.49 -4.48 6.78
CA GLN A 16 -20.45 -5.93 7.02
C GLN A 16 -19.01 -6.44 7.01
N PRO A 17 -18.58 -7.24 8.00
CA PRO A 17 -17.27 -7.89 7.98
C PRO A 17 -17.13 -8.76 6.73
N THR A 18 -16.09 -8.51 5.93
CA THR A 18 -15.82 -9.28 4.70
C THR A 18 -14.54 -10.11 4.78
N GLY A 19 -13.76 -9.96 5.84
CA GLY A 19 -12.54 -10.74 6.06
C GLY A 19 -11.46 -9.95 6.78
N CYS A 20 -10.26 -10.53 6.85
CA CYS A 20 -9.08 -9.93 7.45
C CYS A 20 -7.90 -10.09 6.49
N ILE A 21 -7.21 -8.99 6.17
CA ILE A 21 -5.96 -9.02 5.42
C ILE A 21 -4.83 -9.22 6.41
N ILE A 22 -4.08 -10.29 6.26
CA ILE A 22 -2.89 -10.59 7.07
C ILE A 22 -1.65 -10.25 6.26
N MET A 23 -0.95 -9.18 6.66
CA MET A 23 0.30 -8.75 6.06
C MET A 23 1.47 -9.19 6.90
N LYS A 24 2.30 -10.08 6.36
CA LYS A 24 3.61 -10.37 6.94
C LYS A 24 4.58 -9.27 6.47
N LEU A 25 5.07 -8.46 7.41
CA LEU A 25 6.03 -7.41 7.12
C LEU A 25 7.42 -8.04 6.92
N TYR A 26 7.83 -8.18 5.67
CA TYR A 26 9.22 -8.42 5.32
C TYR A 26 9.97 -7.08 5.37
N THR A 27 11.27 -7.11 5.65
CA THR A 27 12.13 -5.92 5.60
C THR A 27 12.10 -5.21 4.24
N ASP A 28 11.72 -5.94 3.17
CA ASP A 28 11.62 -5.47 1.78
C ASP A 28 10.22 -5.78 1.17
N GLY A 29 9.16 -5.28 1.80
CA GLY A 29 7.76 -5.71 1.56
C GLY A 29 7.16 -5.46 0.15
N GLY A 30 6.17 -6.29 -0.21
CA GLY A 30 5.20 -6.05 -1.31
C GLY A 30 5.25 -7.05 -2.47
N ASP A 31 6.38 -7.73 -2.64
CA ASP A 31 6.62 -8.69 -3.71
C ASP A 31 6.67 -10.13 -3.15
N PHE A 32 5.53 -10.83 -3.18
CA PHE A 32 5.44 -12.23 -2.75
C PHE A 32 5.88 -13.23 -3.81
N THR A 33 6.37 -12.76 -4.96
CA THR A 33 6.81 -13.62 -6.07
C THR A 33 8.32 -13.71 -6.17
N THR A 34 9.02 -12.57 -6.10
CA THR A 34 10.47 -12.48 -6.26
C THR A 34 11.18 -11.87 -5.06
N GLU A 35 10.43 -11.39 -4.05
CA GLU A 35 10.96 -10.84 -2.78
C GLU A 35 12.07 -9.77 -2.98
N ASN A 36 12.09 -9.08 -4.13
CA ASN A 36 13.10 -8.09 -4.49
C ASN A 36 12.48 -6.80 -5.07
N SER A 37 11.20 -6.58 -4.77
CA SER A 37 10.37 -5.45 -5.25
C SER A 37 10.13 -5.38 -6.77
N THR A 38 10.61 -6.34 -7.57
CA THR A 38 10.36 -6.36 -9.03
C THR A 38 9.10 -7.12 -9.43
N GLY A 39 8.57 -7.95 -8.53
CA GLY A 39 7.40 -8.80 -8.77
C GLY A 39 6.08 -8.27 -8.22
N GLY A 40 5.22 -9.19 -7.80
CA GLY A 40 3.84 -8.94 -7.38
C GLY A 40 2.84 -9.29 -8.48
N LYS A 41 1.73 -9.94 -8.09
CA LYS A 41 0.65 -10.36 -9.00
C LYS A 41 -0.69 -9.85 -8.49
N SER A 42 -1.47 -9.25 -9.37
CA SER A 42 -2.87 -8.89 -9.08
C SER A 42 -3.79 -10.08 -9.31
N ILE A 43 -5.04 -10.00 -8.83
CA ILE A 43 -6.07 -11.01 -9.17
C ILE A 43 -6.38 -11.06 -10.68
N TYR A 44 -6.03 -10.02 -11.42
CA TYR A 44 -6.25 -9.90 -12.87
C TYR A 44 -5.07 -10.41 -13.71
N GLY A 45 -3.96 -10.82 -13.08
CA GLY A 45 -2.72 -11.19 -13.76
C GLY A 45 -1.52 -10.42 -13.24
N ALA A 46 -0.43 -10.38 -14.02
CA ALA A 46 0.83 -9.78 -13.57
C ALA A 46 0.71 -8.28 -13.26
N LYS A 47 0.07 -7.52 -14.15
CA LYS A 47 -0.16 -6.08 -14.01
C LYS A 47 -1.56 -5.69 -14.46
N PHE A 48 -2.05 -4.54 -14.02
CA PHE A 48 -3.32 -3.97 -14.48
C PHE A 48 -3.24 -2.45 -14.68
N ALA A 49 -4.21 -1.97 -15.47
CA ALA A 49 -4.34 -0.60 -15.93
C ALA A 49 -4.58 0.43 -14.82
N ASP A 50 -4.31 1.70 -15.12
CA ASP A 50 -4.68 2.78 -14.23
C ASP A 50 -6.20 3.04 -14.32
N GLU A 51 -6.94 2.77 -13.24
CA GLU A 51 -8.41 2.94 -13.21
C GLU A 51 -8.85 4.40 -13.36
N ASN A 52 -8.34 5.29 -12.50
CA ASN A 52 -8.56 6.74 -12.59
C ASN A 52 -7.64 7.51 -11.63
N PHE A 53 -7.45 8.81 -11.87
CA PHE A 53 -6.69 9.71 -10.99
C PHE A 53 -7.57 10.78 -10.32
N VAL A 54 -8.83 10.46 -10.02
CA VAL A 54 -9.78 11.40 -9.42
C VAL A 54 -9.34 11.78 -8.01
N LYS A 55 -9.02 10.78 -7.18
CA LYS A 55 -8.51 10.97 -5.82
C LYS A 55 -7.05 11.45 -5.84
N LYS A 56 -6.68 12.26 -4.85
CA LYS A 56 -5.38 12.93 -4.75
C LYS A 56 -4.67 12.57 -3.44
N HIS A 57 -3.36 12.71 -3.42
CA HIS A 57 -2.51 12.49 -2.26
C HIS A 57 -2.58 13.70 -1.31
N THR A 58 -3.72 13.86 -0.67
CA THR A 58 -4.09 15.05 0.11
C THR A 58 -3.40 15.14 1.48
N GLY A 59 -2.80 14.05 1.97
CA GLY A 59 -2.19 14.05 3.29
C GLY A 59 -1.78 12.67 3.81
N PRO A 60 -1.48 12.58 5.12
CA PRO A 60 -1.33 11.31 5.81
C PRO A 60 -2.58 10.43 5.63
N ARG A 61 -2.43 9.12 5.83
CA ARG A 61 -3.50 8.10 5.82
C ARG A 61 -3.98 7.70 4.42
N VAL A 62 -3.47 8.31 3.36
CA VAL A 62 -3.80 7.93 1.97
C VAL A 62 -3.16 6.59 1.61
N LEU A 63 -3.94 5.68 1.01
CA LEU A 63 -3.46 4.45 0.37
C LEU A 63 -3.37 4.65 -1.14
N SER A 64 -2.24 4.31 -1.74
CA SER A 64 -2.01 4.45 -3.18
C SER A 64 -1.25 3.27 -3.79
N MET A 65 -1.54 2.93 -5.05
CA MET A 65 -0.84 1.85 -5.76
C MET A 65 0.62 2.20 -6.04
N ALA A 66 1.53 1.26 -5.80
CA ALA A 66 2.87 1.32 -6.35
C ALA A 66 2.85 0.78 -7.80
N ASN A 67 3.65 1.38 -8.66
CA ASN A 67 3.80 0.98 -10.06
C ASN A 67 5.22 1.28 -10.56
N ALA A 68 5.55 0.79 -11.76
CA ALA A 68 6.81 1.02 -12.47
C ALA A 68 6.59 1.91 -13.71
N GLY A 69 5.63 2.84 -13.64
CA GLY A 69 5.16 3.64 -14.78
C GLY A 69 3.66 3.42 -15.07
N PRO A 70 3.10 4.16 -16.04
CA PRO A 70 1.68 4.08 -16.39
C PRO A 70 1.24 2.63 -16.64
N GLU A 71 0.04 2.27 -16.19
CA GLU A 71 -0.61 0.98 -16.46
C GLU A 71 0.13 -0.25 -15.90
N THR A 72 1.00 -0.08 -14.88
CA THR A 72 1.80 -1.17 -14.29
C THR A 72 1.48 -1.45 -12.83
N ASN A 73 0.20 -1.33 -12.45
CA ASN A 73 -0.25 -1.64 -11.09
C ASN A 73 -0.19 -3.15 -10.85
N GLY A 74 0.19 -3.56 -9.64
CA GLY A 74 0.29 -4.97 -9.24
C GLY A 74 -0.36 -5.20 -7.88
N SER A 75 0.36 -5.80 -6.95
CA SER A 75 -0.10 -5.98 -5.56
C SER A 75 0.53 -5.00 -4.58
N GLN A 76 1.51 -4.22 -5.02
CA GLN A 76 2.27 -3.31 -4.17
C GLN A 76 1.49 -2.00 -3.99
N PHE A 77 1.47 -1.47 -2.76
CA PHE A 77 0.85 -0.18 -2.44
C PHE A 77 1.62 0.50 -1.31
N PHE A 78 1.38 1.80 -1.15
CA PHE A 78 1.95 2.63 -0.10
C PHE A 78 0.86 3.21 0.79
N ILE A 79 1.20 3.43 2.06
CA ILE A 79 0.45 4.26 3.00
C ILE A 79 1.28 5.52 3.24
N TYR A 80 0.72 6.69 2.95
CA TYR A 80 1.43 7.95 3.15
C TYR A 80 1.23 8.49 4.57
N THR A 81 2.29 9.10 5.10
CA THR A 81 2.31 9.76 6.42
C THR A 81 2.37 11.29 6.31
N ALA A 82 2.37 11.82 5.08
CA ALA A 82 2.38 13.23 4.74
C ALA A 82 1.74 13.46 3.37
N LYS A 83 1.46 14.73 3.04
CA LYS A 83 0.94 15.15 1.73
C LYS A 83 2.02 14.95 0.64
N THR A 84 1.66 14.32 -0.48
CA THR A 84 2.59 13.96 -1.57
C THR A 84 2.03 14.30 -2.95
N GLU A 85 1.70 15.58 -3.19
CA GLU A 85 0.99 16.02 -4.41
C GLU A 85 1.72 15.73 -5.73
N TRP A 86 3.05 15.60 -5.72
CA TRP A 86 3.85 15.27 -6.91
C TRP A 86 3.58 13.87 -7.47
N LEU A 87 2.84 13.02 -6.73
CA LEU A 87 2.40 11.69 -7.15
C LEU A 87 0.99 11.69 -7.75
N ASN A 88 0.28 12.82 -7.72
CA ASN A 88 -1.03 12.95 -8.35
C ASN A 88 -0.92 12.72 -9.86
N GLY A 89 -1.82 11.89 -10.41
CA GLY A 89 -1.79 11.52 -11.83
C GLY A 89 -0.72 10.49 -12.19
N LYS A 90 0.05 9.98 -11.23
CA LYS A 90 1.06 8.93 -11.42
C LYS A 90 0.76 7.66 -10.65
N HIS A 91 0.12 7.79 -9.48
CA HIS A 91 -0.27 6.69 -8.62
C HIS A 91 -1.76 6.80 -8.27
N ILE A 92 -2.46 5.67 -8.29
CA ILE A 92 -3.89 5.62 -7.99
C ILE A 92 -4.11 5.57 -6.50
N VAL A 93 -4.79 6.60 -5.98
CA VAL A 93 -5.33 6.58 -4.63
C VAL A 93 -6.61 5.77 -4.62
N PHE A 94 -6.60 4.64 -3.91
CA PHE A 94 -7.77 3.74 -3.83
C PHE A 94 -8.43 3.75 -2.46
N GLY A 95 -7.78 4.24 -1.41
CA GLY A 95 -8.34 4.23 -0.06
C GLY A 95 -7.70 5.23 0.90
N GLU A 96 -8.22 5.24 2.12
CA GLU A 96 -7.67 5.97 3.25
C GLU A 96 -7.82 5.16 4.53
N ILE A 97 -6.91 5.34 5.48
CA ILE A 97 -7.02 4.75 6.81
C ILE A 97 -8.04 5.56 7.61
N ILE A 98 -9.10 4.90 8.08
CA ILE A 98 -10.14 5.53 8.92
C ILE A 98 -9.84 5.40 10.43
N GLU A 99 -9.12 4.36 10.87
CA GLU A 99 -8.69 4.14 12.26
C GLU A 99 -7.34 3.40 12.33
N GLY A 100 -6.63 3.47 13.47
CA GLY A 100 -5.46 2.59 13.73
C GLY A 100 -4.08 3.09 13.28
N ILE A 101 -3.90 4.36 12.87
CA ILE A 101 -2.54 4.93 12.82
C ILE A 101 -2.10 5.27 14.25
N ASP A 102 -1.25 4.41 14.84
CA ASP A 102 -0.52 4.74 16.06
C ASP A 102 0.37 5.98 15.78
N PRO A 103 0.27 7.07 16.57
CA PRO A 103 1.16 8.22 16.49
C PRO A 103 2.66 7.87 16.44
N LYS A 104 3.06 6.71 16.99
CA LYS A 104 4.45 6.22 16.99
C LYS A 104 4.95 5.67 15.66
N MET A 105 4.06 5.33 14.72
CA MET A 105 4.45 4.92 13.35
C MET A 105 5.20 6.02 12.58
N ARG A 106 5.18 7.27 13.08
CA ARG A 106 5.95 8.41 12.57
C ARG A 106 7.46 8.31 12.82
N GLN A 107 7.93 7.45 13.73
CA GLN A 107 9.31 7.54 14.25
C GLN A 107 10.33 6.52 13.72
N HIS A 108 9.93 5.51 12.94
CA HIS A 108 10.80 4.35 12.66
C HIS A 108 11.25 4.14 11.20
N TYR A 109 11.08 5.11 10.31
CA TYR A 109 11.71 5.05 8.98
C TYR A 109 12.56 6.30 8.72
N GLN A 110 13.76 6.31 9.31
CA GLN A 110 14.87 7.08 8.79
C GLN A 110 15.62 6.15 7.84
N SER A 111 15.54 6.41 6.53
CA SER A 111 16.38 5.71 5.55
C SER A 111 17.85 5.95 5.93
N PRO A 112 18.67 4.92 6.11
CA PRO A 112 20.11 5.12 6.07
C PRO A 112 20.46 5.60 4.65
N VAL A 113 21.30 6.64 4.62
CA VAL A 113 22.08 7.06 3.43
C VAL A 113 23.04 5.95 3.03
#